data_AF-A0A3S1CSN3-F1
#
_entry.id   AF-A0A3S1CSN3-F1
#
_cell.length_a   1.000
_cell.length_b   1.000
_cell.length_c   1.000
_cell.angle_alpha   90.00
_cell.angle_beta   90.00
_cell.angle_gamma   90.00
#
_symmetry.space_group_name_H-M   'P 1'
#
loop_
_entity.id
_entity.type
_entity.pdbx_description
1 polymer ?
#
loop_
_entity_poly.entity_id
_entity_poly.type
_entity_poly.pdbx_seq_one_letter_code
_entity_poly.pdbx_strand_id
1 'polypeptide(L)' 'MAPDLFGFRTAKEQPMPNDDVILAVDTVHATYNHAITALHGVSFELRRGQILALLGANG' A
#
# COMPACT_ATOMS: atom_id res chain seq x y z
N MET A 1 -52.00 -8.18 -11.42
CA MET A 1 -50.86 -9.09 -11.24
C MET A 1 -49.63 -8.33 -11.73
N ALA A 2 -48.82 -7.78 -10.83
CA ALA A 2 -47.64 -6.99 -11.16
C ALA A 2 -46.41 -7.91 -11.23
N PRO A 3 -45.50 -7.74 -12.20
CA PRO A 3 -44.22 -8.43 -12.16
C PRO A 3 -43.35 -7.82 -11.06
N ASP A 4 -42.68 -8.70 -10.35
CA ASP A 4 -41.69 -8.45 -9.31
C ASP A 4 -40.53 -7.60 -9.83
N LEU A 5 -40.40 -6.41 -9.23
CA LEU A 5 -39.30 -5.48 -9.40
C LEU A 5 -38.02 -6.09 -8.81
N PHE A 6 -37.20 -6.72 -9.65
CA PHE A 6 -35.82 -7.07 -9.33
C PHE A 6 -34.99 -5.79 -9.21
N GLY A 7 -35.06 -5.15 -8.04
CA GLY A 7 -34.21 -4.03 -7.68
C GLY A 7 -32.78 -4.50 -7.46
N PHE A 8 -31.85 -4.05 -8.31
CA PHE A 8 -30.43 -4.06 -8.00
C PHE A 8 -30.23 -3.23 -6.72
N ARG A 9 -30.04 -3.90 -5.59
CA ARG A 9 -29.55 -3.24 -4.38
C ARG A 9 -28.14 -2.79 -4.68
N THR A 10 -27.90 -1.49 -4.75
CA THR A 10 -26.56 -0.92 -4.73
C THR A 10 -25.88 -1.46 -3.48
N ALA A 11 -24.93 -2.39 -3.66
CA ALA A 11 -24.13 -2.87 -2.55
C ALA A 11 -23.53 -1.63 -1.89
N LYS A 12 -23.82 -1.44 -0.59
CA LYS A 12 -23.01 -0.56 0.24
C LYS A 12 -21.56 -0.94 -0.03
N GLU A 13 -20.74 0.00 -0.47
CA GLU A 13 -19.32 -0.25 -0.69
C GLU A 13 -18.76 -0.78 0.64
N GLN A 14 -18.63 -2.10 0.71
CA GLN A 14 -17.98 -2.76 1.83
C GLN A 14 -16.55 -2.25 1.79
N PRO A 15 -15.97 -1.82 2.93
CA PRO A 15 -14.55 -1.52 2.97
C PRO A 15 -13.85 -2.74 2.38
N MET A 16 -13.15 -2.55 1.26
CA MET A 16 -12.43 -3.65 0.66
C MET A 16 -11.52 -4.22 1.76
N PRO A 17 -11.45 -5.55 1.98
CA PRO A 17 -10.69 -6.19 3.07
C PRO A 17 -9.17 -5.92 3.07
N ASN A 18 -8.70 -4.97 2.27
CA ASN A 18 -7.34 -4.80 1.84
C ASN A 18 -6.67 -3.52 2.34
N ASP A 19 -7.21 -2.93 3.41
CA ASP A 19 -6.60 -1.79 4.11
C ASP A 19 -5.61 -2.22 5.22
N ASP A 20 -5.35 -3.53 5.30
CA ASP A 20 -4.37 -4.13 6.19
C ASP A 20 -2.95 -3.78 5.72
N VAL A 21 -2.33 -2.79 6.35
CA VAL A 21 -0.91 -2.45 6.17
C VAL A 21 -0.08 -3.60 6.74
N ILE A 22 0.61 -4.32 5.85
CA ILE A 22 1.43 -5.49 6.22
C ILE A 22 2.90 -5.12 6.43
N LEU A 23 3.34 -3.97 5.92
CA LEU A 23 4.66 -3.39 6.17
C LEU A 23 4.53 -1.88 6.23
N ALA A 24 4.99 -1.29 7.33
CA ALA A 24 5.20 0.13 7.46
C ALA A 24 6.69 0.41 7.60
N VAL A 25 7.22 1.24 6.72
CA VAL A 25 8.56 1.79 6.78
C VAL A 25 8.42 3.25 7.16
N ASP A 26 9.04 3.64 8.26
CA ASP A 26 8.96 5.00 8.78
C ASP A 26 10.37 5.58 8.94
N THR A 27 10.65 6.62 8.16
CA THR A 27 11.79 7.53 8.26
C THR A 27 13.13 6.78 8.39
N VAL A 28 13.34 5.77 7.54
CA VAL A 28 14.56 4.95 7.61
C VAL A 28 15.77 5.71 7.05
N HIS A 29 16.84 5.73 7.84
CA HIS A 29 18.15 6.23 7.46
C HIS A 29 19.17 5.08 7.46
N ALA A 30 20.07 5.08 6.48
CA ALA A 30 21.17 4.12 6.40
C ALA A 30 22.44 4.80 5.93
N THR A 31 23.52 4.66 6.71
CA THR A 31 24.84 5.24 6.42
C THR A 31 25.91 4.16 6.53
N TYR A 32 26.71 4.01 5.47
CA TYR A 32 27.83 3.07 5.38
C TYR A 32 29.15 3.77 5.69
N ASN A 33 30.03 3.05 6.38
CA ASN A 33 31.39 3.49 6.74
C ASN A 33 31.44 4.90 7.35
N HIS A 34 30.36 5.31 8.02
CA HIS A 34 30.17 6.66 8.58
C HIS A 34 30.38 7.82 7.58
N ALA A 35 30.36 7.54 6.27
CA ALA A 35 30.73 8.50 5.24
C ALA A 35 29.67 8.62 4.14
N ILE A 36 29.01 7.52 3.77
CA ILE A 36 28.07 7.48 2.64
C ILE A 36 26.67 7.20 3.19
N THR A 37 25.79 8.20 3.11
CA THR A 37 24.37 8.00 3.43
C THR A 37 23.66 7.48 2.19
N ALA A 38 23.11 6.28 2.30
CA ALA A 38 22.43 5.59 1.20
C ALA A 38 20.90 5.79 1.24
N LEU A 39 20.32 5.86 2.44
CA LEU A 39 18.89 6.14 2.62
C LEU A 39 18.71 7.41 3.45
N HIS A 40 17.87 8.32 2.96
CA HIS A 40 17.58 9.62 3.58
C HIS A 40 16.11 9.70 3.98
N GLY A 41 15.76 9.18 5.16
CA GLY A 41 14.41 9.31 5.72
C GLY A 41 13.32 8.70 4.82
N VAL A 42 13.53 7.46 4.40
CA VAL A 42 12.59 6.76 3.50
C VAL A 42 11.38 6.27 4.28
N SER A 43 10.17 6.62 3.82
CA SER A 43 8.90 6.16 4.42
C SER A 43 7.94 5.65 3.35
N PHE A 44 7.31 4.51 3.61
CA PHE A 44 6.21 3.98 2.78
C PHE A 44 5.42 2.90 3.52
N GLU A 45 4.23 2.60 3.03
CA GLU A 45 3.41 1.47 3.47
C GLU A 45 3.21 0.47 2.33
N LEU A 46 3.18 -0.81 2.66
CA LEU A 46 2.71 -1.86 1.77
C LEU A 46 1.49 -2.52 2.39
N ARG A 47 0.38 -2.52 1.65
CA ARG A 47 -0.87 -3.16 2.06
C ARG A 47 -0.94 -4.59 1.54
N ARG A 48 -1.78 -5.40 2.17
CA ARG A 48 -2.05 -6.76 1.73
C ARG A 48 -2.38 -6.78 0.23
N GLY A 49 -1.89 -7.77 -0.51
CA GLY A 49 -2.11 -7.89 -1.95
C GLY A 49 -1.45 -6.82 -2.84
N GLN A 50 -0.78 -5.79 -2.29
CA GLN A 50 0.00 -4.85 -3.08
C GLN A 50 1.39 -5.43 -3.41
N ILE A 51 1.89 -5.10 -4.60
CA ILE A 51 3.27 -5.34 -5.00
C ILE A 51 3.92 -3.97 -5.24
N LEU A 52 4.96 -3.66 -4.48
CA LEU A 52 5.75 -2.44 -4.63
C LEU A 52 7.09 -2.77 -5.30
N ALA A 53 7.34 -2.19 -6.47
CA ALA A 53 8.63 -2.28 -7.15
C ALA A 53 9.52 -1.12 -6.72
N LEU A 54 10.74 -1.42 -6.28
CA LEU A 54 11.78 -0.43 -6.04
C LEU A 54 12.71 -0.38 -7.25
N LEU A 55 12.87 0.81 -7.84
CA LEU A 55 13.72 1.03 -9.01
C LEU A 55 14.67 2.20 -8.76
N GLY A 56 15.84 2.14 -9.38
CA GLY A 56 16.85 3.18 -9.30
C GLY A 56 18.08 2.83 -10.15
N ALA A 57 18.96 3.81 -10.34
CA ALA A 57 20.29 3.53 -10.88
C ALA A 57 21.09 2.64 -9.90
N ASN A 58 22.06 1.88 -10.42
CA ASN A 58 22.98 1.13 -9.56
C ASN A 58 23.73 2.10 -8.64
N GLY A 59 23.74 1.77 -7.34
CA GLY A 59 24.35 2.57 -6.27
C GLY A 59 24.82 1.68 -5.13
#